data_AF-A0A1Q5R4Y3-F1
#
_entry.id   AF-A0A1Q5R4Y3-F1
#
_cell.length_a   1.000
_cell.length_b   1.000
_cell.length_c   1.000
_cell.angle_alpha   90.00
_cell.angle_beta   90.00
_cell.angle_gamma   90.00
#
_symmetry.space_group_name_H-M   'P 1'
#
loop_
_entity.id
_entity.type
_entity.pdbx_description
1 polymer ?
#
loop_
_entity_poly.entity_id
_entity_poly.type
_entity_poly.pdbx_seq_one_letter_code
_entity_poly.pdbx_strand_id
1 'polypeptide(L)'
;MKRFRIGGRCGAGKRQMVRTAASVLVPAFAIVLAAGKPAHADCTPQAADNVTANCTGTTINPRQLFGYGTGVETGVTVDVASGARVTGFIAGIDLSSATVTNNAGASITGGWFGISTSTDVTVTNDAGGSITGGDFGIFAGAGGSSVSTPAASGGHGGDPVFRQRQHADAGAGLGHLGYCARQRQ
;
A
#
# COMPACT_ATOMS: atom_id res chain seq x y z
N MET A 1 -25.71 27.06 -50.05
CA MET A 1 -26.57 26.18 -50.87
C MET A 1 -25.93 24.79 -50.98
N LYS A 2 -26.39 23.80 -50.22
CA LYS A 2 -26.16 22.36 -50.51
C LYS A 2 -27.37 21.60 -49.99
N ARG A 3 -28.20 21.09 -50.90
CA ARG A 3 -29.38 20.26 -50.63
C ARG A 3 -28.93 18.79 -50.65
N PHE A 4 -29.16 18.04 -49.58
CA PHE A 4 -28.97 16.59 -49.55
C PHE A 4 -30.35 15.92 -49.46
N ARG A 5 -30.74 15.20 -50.51
CA ARG A 5 -31.99 14.44 -50.59
C ARG A 5 -31.72 12.95 -50.35
N ILE A 6 -32.44 12.41 -49.36
CA ILE A 6 -33.37 11.25 -49.40
C ILE A 6 -32.97 10.02 -50.25
N GLY A 7 -32.98 8.85 -49.58
CA GLY A 7 -33.76 7.70 -50.07
C GLY A 7 -33.02 6.36 -50.21
N GLY A 8 -33.57 5.31 -49.58
CA GLY A 8 -33.21 3.92 -49.88
C GLY A 8 -33.61 2.92 -48.79
N ARG A 9 -34.90 2.54 -48.73
CA ARG A 9 -35.41 1.44 -47.91
C ARG A 9 -35.32 0.09 -48.65
N CYS A 10 -35.51 -0.96 -47.85
CA CYS A 10 -36.13 -2.26 -48.16
C CYS A 10 -35.26 -3.34 -48.80
N GLY A 11 -34.84 -4.29 -47.95
CA GLY A 11 -34.50 -5.65 -48.36
C GLY A 11 -35.18 -6.65 -47.42
N ALA A 12 -36.35 -7.16 -47.82
CA ALA A 12 -37.00 -8.30 -47.20
C ALA A 12 -36.38 -9.58 -47.77
N GLY A 13 -35.65 -10.33 -46.93
CA GLY A 13 -35.07 -11.64 -47.28
C GLY A 13 -35.77 -12.76 -46.51
N LYS A 14 -36.36 -13.70 -47.24
CA LYS A 14 -37.22 -14.77 -46.75
C LYS A 14 -36.45 -15.86 -45.99
N ARG A 15 -37.18 -16.40 -45.01
CA ARG A 15 -37.09 -17.71 -44.33
C ARG A 15 -36.34 -18.78 -45.12
N GLN A 16 -35.40 -19.46 -44.46
CA GLN A 16 -35.21 -20.88 -44.67
C GLN A 16 -34.91 -21.58 -43.33
N MET A 17 -35.87 -22.44 -42.99
CA MET A 17 -35.82 -23.47 -41.97
C MET A 17 -34.78 -24.50 -42.41
N VAL A 18 -33.71 -24.70 -41.64
CA VAL A 18 -32.96 -25.95 -41.66
C VAL A 18 -32.74 -26.37 -40.22
N ARG A 19 -33.52 -27.38 -39.82
CA ARG A 19 -33.26 -28.19 -38.63
C ARG A 19 -32.02 -29.02 -38.93
N THR A 20 -30.89 -28.67 -38.33
CA THR A 20 -29.78 -29.61 -38.18
C THR A 20 -29.44 -29.66 -36.71
N ALA A 21 -29.80 -30.78 -36.09
CA ALA A 21 -29.37 -31.16 -34.76
C ALA A 21 -27.85 -31.31 -34.77
N ALA A 22 -27.14 -30.28 -34.31
CA ALA A 22 -25.74 -30.40 -33.94
C ALA A 22 -25.71 -30.66 -32.43
N SER A 23 -25.52 -31.92 -32.06
CA SER A 23 -25.12 -32.31 -30.71
C SER A 23 -23.79 -31.63 -30.40
N VAL A 24 -23.85 -30.47 -29.74
CA VAL A 24 -22.68 -29.80 -29.18
C VAL A 24 -22.30 -30.59 -27.93
N LEU A 25 -21.20 -31.34 -28.05
CA LEU A 25 -20.41 -31.84 -26.94
C LEU A 25 -20.09 -30.64 -26.04
N VAL A 26 -20.80 -30.53 -24.91
CA VAL A 26 -20.50 -29.55 -23.87
C VAL A 26 -19.13 -29.95 -23.31
N PRO A 27 -18.06 -29.15 -23.51
CA PRO A 27 -16.85 -29.37 -22.73
C PRO A 27 -17.26 -29.09 -21.29
N ALA A 28 -17.09 -30.10 -20.42
CA ALA A 28 -17.16 -29.91 -18.99
C ALA A 28 -16.13 -28.85 -18.63
N PHE A 29 -16.58 -27.59 -18.52
CA PHE A 29 -15.83 -26.56 -17.86
C PHE A 29 -15.75 -27.02 -16.41
N ALA A 30 -14.62 -27.66 -16.07
CA ALA A 30 -14.19 -27.78 -14.70
C ALA A 30 -14.11 -26.34 -14.17
N ILE A 31 -15.15 -25.91 -13.46
CA ILE A 31 -15.08 -24.74 -12.61
C ILE A 31 -14.06 -25.14 -11.55
N VAL A 32 -12.81 -24.80 -11.81
CA VAL A 32 -11.76 -24.79 -10.79
C VAL A 32 -12.28 -23.79 -9.77
N LEU A 33 -12.88 -24.32 -8.71
CA LEU A 33 -13.04 -23.63 -7.44
C LEU A 33 -11.62 -23.36 -6.96
N ALA A 34 -11.03 -22.29 -7.48
CA ALA A 34 -9.92 -21.62 -6.84
C ALA A 34 -10.48 -21.21 -5.49
N ALA A 35 -10.23 -22.05 -4.48
CA ALA A 35 -10.33 -21.67 -3.09
C ALA A 35 -9.38 -20.47 -2.95
N GLY A 36 -9.93 -19.27 -3.14
CA GLY A 36 -9.26 -18.02 -2.86
C GLY A 36 -8.91 -18.08 -1.40
N LYS A 37 -7.67 -18.46 -1.10
CA LYS A 37 -7.11 -18.31 0.24
C LYS A 37 -7.36 -16.85 0.63
N PRO A 38 -7.82 -16.57 1.86
CA PRO A 38 -8.00 -15.20 2.33
C PRO A 38 -6.75 -14.41 1.96
N ALA A 39 -6.95 -13.24 1.33
CA ALA A 39 -5.89 -12.34 0.91
C ALA A 39 -5.24 -11.71 2.14
N HIS A 40 -4.56 -12.54 2.94
CA HIS A 40 -3.55 -12.09 3.87
C HIS A 40 -2.52 -11.26 3.12
N ALA A 41 -1.79 -10.42 3.84
CA ALA A 41 -0.50 -9.98 3.33
C ALA A 41 0.24 -11.15 2.74
N ASP A 42 0.85 -10.98 1.57
CA ASP A 42 1.96 -11.85 1.20
C ASP A 42 3.24 -11.27 1.86
N CYS A 43 3.16 -10.97 3.17
CA CYS A 43 4.32 -10.73 4.01
C CYS A 43 4.86 -12.11 4.38
N THR A 44 5.99 -12.47 3.78
CA THR A 44 6.65 -13.74 4.04
C THR A 44 8.08 -13.52 4.52
N PRO A 45 8.54 -14.25 5.55
CA PRO A 45 7.79 -15.22 6.38
C PRO A 45 6.78 -14.54 7.32
N GLN A 46 6.00 -15.35 8.05
CA GLN A 46 5.15 -14.87 9.14
C GLN A 46 6.02 -14.18 10.22
N ALA A 47 5.44 -13.19 10.89
CA ALA A 47 6.08 -12.48 11.99
C ALA A 47 6.62 -13.44 13.06
N ALA A 48 7.90 -13.26 13.37
CA ALA A 48 8.66 -13.92 14.41
C ALA A 48 9.87 -13.05 14.74
N ASP A 49 10.60 -13.36 15.81
CA ASP A 49 11.77 -12.59 16.20
C ASP A 49 12.91 -12.71 15.16
N ASN A 50 13.59 -11.59 14.91
CA ASN A 50 14.79 -11.49 14.05
C ASN A 50 14.57 -11.98 12.61
N VAL A 51 13.37 -11.79 12.07
CA VAL A 51 13.05 -12.13 10.68
C VAL A 51 13.02 -10.89 9.78
N THR A 52 13.33 -11.10 8.51
CA THR A 52 13.07 -10.13 7.45
C THR A 52 11.85 -10.58 6.66
N ALA A 53 10.74 -9.89 6.82
CA ALA A 53 9.53 -10.11 6.05
C ALA A 53 9.45 -9.18 4.86
N ASN A 54 9.18 -9.76 3.70
CA ASN A 54 8.90 -9.02 2.48
C ASN A 54 7.39 -9.06 2.23
N CYS A 55 6.76 -7.90 2.23
CA CYS A 55 5.34 -7.70 2.01
C CYS A 55 5.10 -7.33 0.55
N THR A 56 4.56 -8.27 -0.22
CA THR A 56 4.21 -8.05 -1.62
C THR A 56 2.69 -8.02 -1.82
N GLY A 57 2.24 -7.31 -2.84
CA GLY A 57 0.81 -7.22 -3.18
C GLY A 57 -0.02 -6.46 -2.14
N THR A 58 -1.27 -6.87 -1.92
CA THR A 58 -2.20 -6.20 -1.01
C THR A 58 -2.53 -7.10 0.17
N THR A 59 -2.14 -6.65 1.35
CA THR A 59 -2.54 -7.17 2.65
C THR A 59 -3.88 -6.57 3.04
N ILE A 60 -4.91 -7.40 3.11
CA ILE A 60 -6.12 -7.05 3.83
C ILE A 60 -6.40 -8.20 4.76
N ASN A 61 -6.09 -8.02 6.05
CA ASN A 61 -6.45 -9.03 7.03
C ASN A 61 -7.71 -8.58 7.80
N PRO A 62 -8.93 -8.81 7.27
CA PRO A 62 -10.15 -8.31 7.89
C PRO A 62 -10.50 -9.06 9.19
N ARG A 63 -9.75 -10.12 9.52
CA ARG A 63 -9.95 -10.96 10.70
C ARG A 63 -8.83 -10.85 11.73
N GLN A 64 -7.73 -10.16 11.41
CA GLN A 64 -6.70 -9.86 12.39
C GLN A 64 -6.72 -8.36 12.71
N LEU A 65 -6.41 -8.07 13.96
CA LEU A 65 -6.35 -6.70 14.45
C LEU A 65 -5.23 -5.91 13.77
N PHE A 66 -4.19 -6.59 13.27
CA PHE A 66 -3.00 -5.97 12.70
C PHE A 66 -2.78 -6.46 11.25
N GLY A 67 -2.20 -5.61 10.42
CA GLY A 67 -1.84 -5.98 9.04
C GLY A 67 -0.64 -6.94 9.01
N TYR A 68 0.35 -6.69 9.88
CA TYR A 68 1.50 -7.56 10.10
C TYR A 68 2.00 -7.46 11.56
N GLY A 69 2.40 -8.60 12.14
CA GLY A 69 2.88 -8.71 13.53
C GLY A 69 1.79 -8.95 14.57
N THR A 70 2.20 -9.15 15.82
CA THR A 70 1.33 -9.36 16.99
C THR A 70 1.69 -8.46 18.18
N GLY A 71 2.64 -7.54 18.00
CA GLY A 71 3.07 -6.56 19.00
C GLY A 71 4.17 -7.05 19.95
N VAL A 72 4.61 -8.32 19.83
CA VAL A 72 5.62 -8.90 20.73
C VAL A 72 6.94 -9.23 20.03
N GLU A 73 6.94 -9.30 18.70
CA GLU A 73 8.11 -9.71 17.93
C GLU A 73 9.18 -8.61 17.92
N THR A 74 10.44 -9.01 18.05
CA THR A 74 11.60 -8.13 18.19
C THR A 74 12.57 -8.30 17.03
N GLY A 75 13.29 -7.21 16.70
CA GLY A 75 14.34 -7.25 15.67
C GLY A 75 13.80 -7.54 14.27
N VAL A 76 12.54 -7.24 14.01
CA VAL A 76 11.88 -7.58 12.74
C VAL A 76 12.19 -6.52 11.69
N THR A 77 12.63 -6.96 10.52
CA THR A 77 12.76 -6.09 9.34
C THR A 77 11.56 -6.32 8.43
N VAL A 78 10.83 -5.26 8.10
CA VAL A 78 9.68 -5.30 7.19
C VAL A 78 10.02 -4.50 5.95
N ASP A 79 10.02 -5.16 4.81
CA ASP A 79 10.19 -4.55 3.49
C ASP A 79 8.85 -4.57 2.75
N VAL A 80 8.20 -3.42 2.60
CA VAL A 80 6.93 -3.30 1.89
C VAL A 80 7.22 -2.90 0.47
N ALA A 81 7.09 -3.85 -0.46
CA ALA A 81 7.45 -3.69 -1.86
C ALA A 81 6.73 -2.51 -2.53
N SER A 82 7.30 -1.97 -3.60
CA SER A 82 6.71 -0.84 -4.33
C SER A 82 5.27 -1.13 -4.77
N GLY A 83 4.35 -0.20 -4.47
CA GLY A 83 2.92 -0.35 -4.76
C GLY A 83 2.18 -1.37 -3.89
N ALA A 84 2.87 -2.07 -2.98
CA ALA A 84 2.24 -2.98 -2.04
C ALA A 84 1.45 -2.22 -0.97
N ARG A 85 0.51 -2.92 -0.33
CA ARG A 85 -0.35 -2.34 0.70
C ARG A 85 -0.35 -3.22 1.93
N VAL A 86 -0.11 -2.64 3.10
CA VAL A 86 -0.25 -3.30 4.40
C VAL A 86 -1.42 -2.65 5.13
N THR A 87 -2.56 -3.35 5.26
CA THR A 87 -3.74 -2.81 5.96
C THR A 87 -4.11 -3.65 7.16
N GLY A 88 -4.24 -3.00 8.32
CA GLY A 88 -4.77 -3.61 9.55
C GLY A 88 -5.90 -2.81 10.17
N PHE A 89 -6.65 -3.45 11.06
CA PHE A 89 -7.82 -2.83 11.69
C PHE A 89 -7.44 -1.83 12.79
N ILE A 90 -6.50 -2.20 13.67
CA ILE A 90 -5.93 -1.33 14.71
C ILE A 90 -4.64 -0.70 14.20
N ALA A 91 -3.68 -1.52 13.78
CA ALA A 91 -2.41 -1.05 13.24
C ALA A 91 -2.06 -1.70 11.92
N GLY A 92 -1.43 -0.95 11.00
CA GLY A 92 -0.89 -1.53 9.77
C GLY A 92 0.21 -2.54 10.08
N ILE A 93 1.17 -2.14 10.91
CA ILE A 93 2.23 -2.99 11.46
C ILE A 93 2.25 -2.84 12.99
N ASP A 94 2.28 -3.95 13.73
CA ASP A 94 2.40 -3.96 15.20
C ASP A 94 3.48 -4.94 15.67
N LEU A 95 4.57 -4.42 16.23
CA LEU A 95 5.77 -5.19 16.58
C LEU A 95 6.37 -4.66 17.89
N SER A 96 7.22 -5.41 18.59
CA SER A 96 7.90 -4.87 19.78
C SER A 96 9.02 -3.91 19.39
N SER A 97 9.85 -4.28 18.41
CA SER A 97 10.87 -3.43 17.76
C SER A 97 10.99 -3.76 16.27
N ALA A 98 11.19 -2.73 15.44
CA ALA A 98 11.16 -2.93 14.00
C ALA A 98 12.05 -1.99 13.18
N THR A 99 12.50 -2.49 12.03
CA THR A 99 12.99 -1.67 10.91
C THR A 99 12.03 -1.81 9.75
N VAL A 100 11.42 -0.72 9.30
CA VAL A 100 10.39 -0.74 8.25
C VAL A 100 10.88 0.07 7.04
N THR A 101 10.89 -0.57 5.87
CA THR A 101 11.10 0.09 4.58
C THR A 101 9.78 0.09 3.83
N ASN A 102 9.16 1.25 3.67
CA ASN A 102 7.98 1.43 2.85
C ASN A 102 8.41 2.00 1.51
N ASN A 103 8.55 1.13 0.51
CA ASN A 103 9.09 1.50 -0.80
C ASN A 103 8.15 2.46 -1.56
N ALA A 104 8.64 2.97 -2.69
CA ALA A 104 7.92 3.94 -3.50
C ALA A 104 6.49 3.49 -3.85
N GLY A 105 5.50 4.34 -3.60
CA GLY A 105 4.09 4.06 -3.87
C GLY A 105 3.44 2.99 -2.99
N ALA A 106 4.16 2.44 -2.02
CA ALA A 106 3.61 1.50 -1.05
C ALA A 106 2.78 2.22 0.03
N SER A 107 1.81 1.54 0.62
CA SER A 107 0.97 2.14 1.66
C SER A 107 0.82 1.24 2.88
N ILE A 108 1.12 1.75 4.07
CA ILE A 108 0.83 1.12 5.35
C ILE A 108 -0.32 1.89 6.01
N THR A 109 -1.43 1.19 6.26
CA THR A 109 -2.64 1.78 6.81
C THR A 109 -3.12 0.98 8.00
N GLY A 110 -3.31 1.65 9.14
CA GLY A 110 -4.08 1.09 10.25
C GLY A 110 -5.24 1.98 10.64
N GLY A 111 -6.19 1.43 11.40
CA GLY A 111 -7.32 2.22 11.90
C GLY A 111 -6.88 3.27 12.90
N TRP A 112 -6.02 2.92 13.86
CA TRP A 112 -5.52 3.83 14.89
C TRP A 112 -4.06 4.22 14.64
N PHE A 113 -3.22 3.23 14.32
CA PHE A 113 -1.78 3.42 14.12
C PHE A 113 -1.37 2.97 12.71
N GLY A 114 -0.56 3.73 11.98
CA GLY A 114 0.07 3.19 10.76
C GLY A 114 1.06 2.08 11.14
N ILE A 115 2.01 2.46 12.00
CA ILE A 115 2.99 1.56 12.63
C ILE A 115 2.93 1.76 14.14
N SER A 116 2.81 0.67 14.90
CA SER A 116 2.86 0.65 16.35
C SER A 116 4.06 -0.20 16.79
N THR A 117 4.87 0.36 17.68
CA THR A 117 5.95 -0.39 18.33
C THR A 117 6.01 -0.14 19.84
N SER A 118 6.37 -1.17 20.59
CA SER A 118 6.55 -1.02 22.04
C SER A 118 7.85 -0.31 22.42
N THR A 119 8.90 -0.45 21.60
CA THR A 119 10.23 0.08 21.89
C THR A 119 10.75 0.99 20.77
N ASP A 120 11.75 0.55 20.00
CA ASP A 120 12.39 1.29 18.93
C ASP A 120 11.78 0.98 17.57
N VAL A 121 11.70 2.00 16.71
CA VAL A 121 11.36 1.84 15.31
C VAL A 121 12.22 2.71 14.42
N THR A 122 12.77 2.11 13.36
CA THR A 122 13.41 2.84 12.27
C THR A 122 12.56 2.70 11.03
N VAL A 123 12.12 3.81 10.46
CA VAL A 123 11.25 3.84 9.29
C VAL A 123 11.93 4.58 8.15
N THR A 124 12.05 3.93 7.01
CA THR A 124 12.34 4.57 5.73
C THR A 124 11.08 4.56 4.90
N ASN A 125 10.53 5.74 4.61
CA ASN A 125 9.34 5.87 3.77
C ASN A 125 9.70 6.58 2.48
N ASP A 126 9.81 5.82 1.40
CA ASP A 126 10.28 6.30 0.10
C ASP A 126 9.25 7.18 -0.61
N ALA A 127 9.68 7.80 -1.71
CA ALA A 127 8.88 8.74 -2.48
C ALA A 127 7.53 8.15 -2.90
N GLY A 128 6.44 8.85 -2.57
CA GLY A 128 5.07 8.40 -2.84
C GLY A 128 4.60 7.26 -1.95
N GLY A 129 5.43 6.76 -1.02
CA GLY A 129 5.01 5.88 0.05
C GLY A 129 4.18 6.63 1.09
N SER A 130 3.17 5.97 1.65
CA SER A 130 2.31 6.53 2.70
C SER A 130 2.22 5.63 3.92
N ILE A 131 2.20 6.25 5.10
CA ILE A 131 1.99 5.58 6.38
C ILE A 131 0.89 6.36 7.11
N THR A 132 -0.26 5.72 7.32
CA THR A 132 -1.45 6.38 7.84
C THR A 132 -2.05 5.57 8.97
N GLY A 133 -2.26 6.22 10.11
CA GLY A 133 -3.16 5.77 11.16
C GLY A 133 -4.21 6.83 11.42
N GLY A 134 -5.36 6.45 12.00
CA GLY A 134 -6.40 7.41 12.37
C GLY A 134 -5.96 8.38 13.47
N ASP A 135 -5.18 7.89 14.44
CA ASP A 135 -4.67 8.69 15.55
C ASP A 135 -3.20 9.09 15.31
N PHE A 136 -2.35 8.11 14.95
CA PHE A 136 -0.92 8.34 14.71
C PHE A 136 -0.42 7.58 13.49
N GLY A 137 0.40 8.22 12.65
CA GLY A 137 1.10 7.51 11.57
C GLY A 137 2.09 6.48 12.11
N ILE A 138 2.94 6.89 13.05
CA ILE A 138 3.94 6.04 13.71
C ILE A 138 3.88 6.30 15.22
N PHE A 139 3.76 5.24 16.01
CA PHE A 139 3.80 5.25 17.47
C PHE A 139 4.89 4.32 17.98
N ALA A 140 5.71 4.81 18.91
CA ALA A 140 6.77 4.05 19.56
C ALA A 140 6.73 4.31 21.07
N GLY A 141 6.56 3.26 21.87
CA GLY A 141 6.27 3.36 23.30
C GLY A 141 7.47 3.72 24.17
N ALA A 142 8.66 3.17 23.88
CA ALA A 142 9.85 3.36 24.69
C ALA A 142 11.13 3.14 23.86
N GLY A 143 11.62 4.17 23.17
CA GLY A 143 12.79 4.02 22.31
C GLY A 143 13.14 5.25 21.49
N GLY A 144 14.31 5.22 20.87
CA GLY A 144 14.70 6.17 19.83
C GLY A 144 13.98 5.80 18.53
N SER A 145 13.06 6.65 18.07
CA SER A 145 12.43 6.48 16.76
C SER A 145 13.13 7.35 15.73
N SER A 146 13.52 6.73 14.61
CA SER A 146 14.05 7.46 13.45
C SER A 146 13.13 7.26 12.26
N VAL A 147 12.74 8.37 11.62
CA VAL A 147 11.94 8.35 10.40
C VAL A 147 12.70 9.13 9.35
N SER A 148 13.06 8.45 8.27
CA SER A 148 13.69 9.05 7.10
C SER A 148 12.71 9.02 5.94
N THR A 149 12.44 10.19 5.38
CA THR A 149 11.76 10.31 4.08
C THR A 149 12.77 10.91 3.11
N PRO A 150 13.12 10.24 2.01
CA PRO A 150 13.77 10.93 0.92
C PRO A 150 12.78 11.98 0.43
N ALA A 151 13.13 13.25 0.56
CA ALA A 151 12.24 14.40 0.44
C ALA A 151 11.21 14.26 -0.70
N ALA A 152 9.96 13.96 -0.35
CA ALA A 152 8.81 14.22 -1.20
C ALA A 152 8.36 15.67 -0.95
N SER A 153 9.18 16.65 -1.33
CA SER A 153 8.78 18.06 -1.27
C SER A 153 7.87 18.37 -2.47
N GLY A 154 6.63 17.90 -2.39
CA GLY A 154 5.53 18.19 -3.30
C GLY A 154 4.24 18.06 -2.50
N GLY A 155 3.92 19.11 -1.73
CA GLY A 155 2.86 19.07 -0.72
C GLY A 155 1.46 18.88 -1.29
N HIS A 156 0.65 18.09 -0.59
CA HIS A 156 -0.81 18.18 -0.63
C HIS A 156 -1.32 18.28 0.81
N GLY A 157 -2.11 19.32 1.07
CA GLY A 157 -2.54 19.75 2.39
C GLY A 157 -3.45 18.75 3.10
N GLY A 158 -3.16 18.55 4.38
CA GLY A 158 -3.90 17.68 5.30
C GLY A 158 -2.93 16.91 6.18
N ASP A 159 -2.28 17.60 7.14
CA ASP A 159 -1.34 17.01 8.10
C ASP A 159 -1.96 15.80 8.84
N PRO A 160 -1.22 14.68 8.97
CA PRO A 160 -0.44 14.46 10.19
C PRO A 160 0.84 13.63 9.97
N VAL A 161 2.02 14.26 9.88
CA VAL A 161 3.29 13.48 9.86
C VAL A 161 4.17 13.73 11.09
N PHE A 162 4.00 14.82 11.87
CA PHE A 162 4.91 15.06 12.98
C PHE A 162 4.24 15.62 14.25
N ARG A 163 4.15 14.78 15.29
CA ARG A 163 4.24 15.24 16.68
C ARG A 163 5.36 14.48 17.40
N GLN A 164 6.58 14.60 16.88
CA GLN A 164 7.77 14.03 17.52
C GLN A 164 8.26 15.02 18.58
N ARG A 165 8.35 14.59 19.85
CA ARG A 165 9.27 15.21 20.81
C ARG A 165 10.67 14.97 20.24
N GLN A 166 11.19 15.95 19.51
CA GLN A 166 12.60 15.99 19.18
C GLN A 166 13.36 16.15 20.50
N HIS A 167 13.88 15.05 21.04
CA HIS A 167 15.16 15.14 21.72
C HIS A 167 16.19 15.32 20.61
N ALA A 168 16.32 16.57 20.16
CA ALA A 168 17.39 17.00 19.31
C ALA A 168 18.67 16.95 20.15
N ASP A 169 19.53 15.99 19.87
CA ASP A 169 20.93 16.11 20.23
C ASP A 169 21.49 17.35 19.52
N ALA A 170 21.84 18.34 20.34
CA ALA A 170 22.48 19.57 19.91
C ALA A 170 23.91 19.29 19.45
N GLY A 171 24.06 18.82 18.22
CA GLY A 171 25.32 18.79 17.49
C GLY A 171 25.46 20.03 16.63
N ALA A 172 26.12 21.07 17.15
CA ALA A 172 26.48 22.27 16.40
C ALA A 172 27.37 21.90 15.19
N GLY A 173 26.84 22.08 13.98
CA GLY A 173 27.55 21.91 12.73
C GLY A 173 27.20 23.03 11.76
N LEU A 174 27.88 24.16 11.91
CA LEU A 174 27.91 25.27 10.95
C LEU A 174 28.38 24.76 9.57
N GLY A 175 27.59 24.95 8.52
CA GLY A 175 27.98 24.48 7.19
C GLY A 175 27.09 24.92 6.03
N HIS A 176 27.33 26.16 5.59
CA HIS A 176 27.30 26.59 4.19
C HIS A 176 25.97 26.89 3.47
N LEU A 177 25.83 28.19 3.21
CA LEU A 177 24.93 28.90 2.29
C LEU A 177 24.87 28.28 0.88
N GLY A 178 23.66 28.22 0.31
CA GLY A 178 23.44 27.84 -1.09
C GLY A 178 22.02 28.11 -1.58
N TYR A 179 21.44 29.29 -1.29
CA TYR A 179 20.15 29.72 -1.85
C TYR A 179 20.36 30.16 -3.31
N CYS A 180 20.06 29.29 -4.27
CA CYS A 180 20.08 29.64 -5.69
C CYS A 180 18.67 30.04 -6.15
N ALA A 181 18.46 31.35 -6.27
CA ALA A 181 17.28 31.94 -6.89
C ALA A 181 17.35 31.84 -8.42
N ARG A 182 16.30 31.30 -9.07
CA ARG A 182 15.80 31.73 -10.39
C ARG A 182 14.62 30.87 -10.85
N GLN A 183 13.45 31.48 -10.99
CA GLN A 183 12.66 31.36 -12.23
C GLN A 183 11.84 32.65 -12.43
N ARG A 184 12.27 33.43 -13.42
CA ARG A 184 11.40 34.24 -14.29
C ARG A 184 11.20 33.38 -15.54
N GLN A 185 9.98 33.20 -16.02
CA GLN A 185 9.32 34.01 -17.04
C GLN A 185 7.83 33.68 -17.04
#